data_AF-A0A369L897-F1
#
_entry.id   AF-A0A369L897-F1
#
_cell.length_a   1.000
_cell.length_b   1.000
_cell.length_c   1.000
_cell.angle_alpha   90.00
_cell.angle_beta   90.00
_cell.angle_gamma   90.00
#
_symmetry.space_group_name_H-M   'P 1'
#
loop_
_entity.id
_entity.type
_entity.pdbx_description
1 polymer ?
#
loop_
_entity_poly.entity_id
_entity_poly.type
_entity_poly.pdbx_seq_one_letter_code
_entity_poly.pdbx_strand_id
1 'polypeptide(L)'
;MIEQQYSITRTRATWKPRVAADDLPFVKDSAGNVLVALNGDAEASYTGTGRTLVGQPPYTCLNDDAGTENEHMTFVDVDELPEGVVFDYHIDGGFNNNAVIVTWKIQDPSRYRIRWVALKTFTGMQLKYIMPKKFPPLVFALAAEDAFAYCNKIPCEECAFRCKSGFELYALIEGIGIVKRSMDRISMLNLDKIK
;
A
#
# COMPACT_ATOMS: atom_id res chain seq x y z
N MET A 1 27.73 -3.35 -25.54
CA MET A 1 26.69 -3.62 -24.52
C MET A 1 26.74 -2.48 -23.52
N ILE A 2 25.64 -1.77 -23.29
CA ILE A 2 25.58 -0.80 -22.19
C ILE A 2 25.58 -1.63 -20.91
N GLU A 3 26.60 -1.44 -20.07
CA GLU A 3 26.70 -2.11 -18.77
C GLU A 3 25.49 -1.69 -17.92
N GLN A 4 24.65 -2.64 -17.54
CA GLN A 4 23.53 -2.36 -16.64
C GLN A 4 24.08 -2.09 -15.25
N GLN A 5 24.17 -0.80 -14.87
CA GLN A 5 24.51 -0.41 -13.52
C GLN A 5 23.34 -0.70 -12.56
N TYR A 6 23.52 -1.74 -11.75
CA TYR A 6 22.58 -2.12 -10.71
C TYR A 6 22.85 -1.33 -9.43
N SER A 7 21.90 -0.49 -9.04
CA SER A 7 21.96 0.22 -7.75
C SER A 7 21.77 -0.73 -6.57
N ILE A 8 22.16 -0.30 -5.36
CA ILE A 8 21.93 -1.08 -4.13
C ILE A 8 20.45 -1.29 -3.82
N THR A 9 19.57 -0.42 -4.35
CA THR A 9 18.11 -0.48 -4.15
C THR A 9 17.42 -1.35 -5.19
N ARG A 10 18.15 -1.93 -6.15
CA ARG A 10 17.60 -2.80 -7.19
C ARG A 10 17.13 -4.13 -6.58
N THR A 11 15.91 -4.54 -6.93
CA THR A 11 15.42 -5.89 -6.63
C THR A 11 16.33 -6.97 -7.21
N ARG A 12 16.64 -8.00 -6.42
CA ARG A 12 17.32 -9.22 -6.88
C ARG A 12 16.35 -10.37 -7.15
N ALA A 13 15.06 -10.17 -6.89
CA ALA A 13 14.03 -11.17 -7.12
C ALA A 13 13.96 -11.52 -8.62
N THR A 14 14.01 -12.81 -8.94
CA THR A 14 13.91 -13.31 -10.32
C THR A 14 12.48 -13.67 -10.72
N TRP A 15 11.53 -13.49 -9.81
CA TRP A 15 10.09 -13.62 -10.02
C TRP A 15 9.34 -12.48 -9.31
N LYS A 16 8.10 -12.22 -9.72
CA LYS A 16 7.24 -11.22 -9.09
C LYS A 16 6.92 -11.62 -7.64
N PRO A 17 7.33 -10.84 -6.64
CA PRO A 17 6.96 -11.10 -5.25
C PRO A 17 5.44 -11.01 -5.06
N ARG A 18 4.94 -11.70 -4.05
CA ARG A 18 3.52 -11.71 -3.68
C ARG A 18 3.42 -11.72 -2.16
N VAL A 19 2.39 -11.09 -1.64
CA VAL A 19 2.06 -11.03 -0.22
C VAL A 19 0.59 -11.39 -0.03
N ALA A 20 0.24 -11.89 1.15
CA ALA A 20 -1.12 -12.22 1.55
C ALA A 20 -2.07 -11.04 1.30
N ALA A 21 -3.33 -11.35 0.98
CA ALA A 21 -4.34 -10.33 0.66
C ALA A 21 -4.85 -9.59 1.91
N ASP A 22 -4.64 -10.17 3.09
CA ASP A 22 -5.10 -9.69 4.39
C ASP A 22 -4.68 -8.25 4.64
N ASP A 23 -5.65 -7.44 5.09
CA ASP A 23 -5.42 -6.04 5.39
C ASP A 23 -4.51 -5.84 6.60
N LEU A 24 -3.87 -4.67 6.69
CA LEU A 24 -3.19 -4.29 7.92
C LEU A 24 -4.22 -4.21 9.06
N PRO A 25 -3.97 -4.86 10.20
CA PRO A 25 -4.96 -5.01 11.26
C PRO A 25 -4.99 -3.75 12.13
N PHE A 26 -5.77 -2.77 11.68
CA PHE A 26 -6.07 -1.59 12.48
C PHE A 26 -7.16 -1.91 13.49
N VAL A 27 -6.91 -1.61 14.76
CA VAL A 27 -7.87 -1.79 15.85
C VAL A 27 -8.00 -0.50 16.64
N LYS A 28 -9.17 -0.29 17.24
CA LYS A 28 -9.47 0.86 18.09
C LYS A 28 -9.65 0.40 19.52
N ASP A 29 -8.92 1.03 20.44
CA ASP A 29 -9.07 0.74 21.86
C ASP A 29 -10.25 1.49 22.50
N SER A 30 -10.55 1.16 23.76
CA SER A 30 -11.63 1.77 24.54
C SER A 30 -11.42 3.28 24.80
N ALA A 31 -10.18 3.78 24.68
CA ALA A 31 -9.86 5.20 24.77
C ALA A 31 -9.98 5.93 23.41
N GLY A 32 -10.26 5.20 22.33
CA GLY A 32 -10.41 5.72 20.98
C GLY A 32 -9.09 5.90 20.22
N ASN A 33 -7.98 5.35 20.72
CA ASN A 33 -6.72 5.32 19.98
C ASN A 33 -6.81 4.28 18.86
N VAL A 34 -6.15 4.57 17.74
CA VAL A 34 -5.99 3.62 16.63
C VAL A 34 -4.62 2.96 16.73
N LEU A 35 -4.62 1.65 16.83
CA LEU A 35 -3.44 0.78 16.91
C LEU A 35 -3.32 -0.03 15.62
N VAL A 36 -2.11 -0.49 15.29
CA VAL A 36 -1.86 -1.46 14.23
C VAL A 36 -1.11 -2.64 14.82
N ALA A 37 -1.65 -3.86 14.66
CA ALA A 37 -0.94 -5.04 15.14
C ALA A 37 0.21 -5.38 14.18
N LEU A 38 1.36 -5.72 14.76
CA LEU A 38 2.58 -6.06 13.99
C LEU A 38 2.85 -7.56 13.95
N ASN A 39 2.37 -8.31 14.94
CA ASN A 39 2.70 -9.72 15.14
C ASN A 39 1.55 -10.46 15.83
N GLY A 40 1.17 -11.62 15.31
CA GLY A 40 0.35 -12.62 16.01
C GLY A 40 1.21 -13.63 16.76
N ASP A 41 0.67 -14.82 17.00
CA ASP A 41 1.40 -15.95 17.58
C ASP A 41 1.98 -16.91 16.52
N ALA A 42 1.68 -16.67 15.23
CA ALA A 42 2.23 -17.45 14.12
C ALA A 42 3.52 -16.85 13.56
N GLU A 43 4.42 -17.73 13.12
CA GLU A 43 5.65 -17.37 12.42
C GLU A 43 5.39 -16.87 10.99
N ALA A 44 6.27 -15.99 10.51
CA ALA A 44 6.26 -15.60 9.11
C ALA A 44 6.51 -16.82 8.21
N SER A 45 5.75 -16.95 7.14
CA SER A 45 5.86 -18.11 6.25
C SER A 45 5.66 -17.76 4.78
N TYR A 46 5.91 -18.73 3.90
CA TYR A 46 5.50 -18.67 2.50
C TYR A 46 4.55 -19.81 2.21
N THR A 47 3.47 -19.52 1.49
CA THR A 47 2.59 -20.53 0.91
C THR A 47 2.80 -20.62 -0.61
N GLY A 48 2.32 -21.69 -1.24
CA GLY A 48 2.52 -21.95 -2.67
C GLY A 48 3.81 -22.70 -2.98
N THR A 49 4.18 -22.79 -4.27
CA THR A 49 5.35 -23.57 -4.72
C THR A 49 6.08 -22.86 -5.86
N GLY A 50 7.40 -23.09 -5.99
CA GLY A 50 8.19 -22.55 -7.09
C GLY A 50 8.15 -21.01 -7.19
N ARG A 51 7.63 -20.48 -8.30
CA ARG A 51 7.55 -19.03 -8.58
C ARG A 51 6.23 -18.38 -8.18
N THR A 52 5.35 -19.11 -7.49
CA THR A 52 4.05 -18.61 -7.02
C THR A 52 3.99 -18.42 -5.51
N LEU A 53 5.15 -18.37 -4.85
CA LEU A 53 5.23 -18.15 -3.40
C LEU A 53 4.51 -16.85 -3.00
N VAL A 54 3.71 -16.94 -1.95
CA VAL A 54 3.00 -15.82 -1.34
C VAL A 54 3.50 -15.67 0.09
N GLY A 55 4.11 -14.53 0.41
CA GLY A 55 4.55 -14.23 1.77
C GLY A 55 3.34 -14.05 2.69
N GLN A 56 3.40 -14.67 3.87
CA GLN A 56 2.46 -14.53 4.97
C GLN A 56 3.18 -13.82 6.12
N PRO A 57 3.10 -12.48 6.19
CA PRO A 57 3.68 -11.74 7.31
C PRO A 57 2.96 -12.07 8.63
N PRO A 58 3.60 -11.92 9.79
CA PRO A 58 3.01 -12.34 11.06
C PRO A 58 1.69 -11.66 11.46
N TYR A 59 1.37 -10.51 10.88
CA TYR A 59 0.10 -9.82 11.13
C TYR A 59 -1.11 -10.53 10.48
N THR A 60 -0.92 -11.48 9.57
CA THR A 60 -2.02 -12.20 8.89
C THR A 60 -2.66 -13.27 9.77
N CYS A 61 -2.05 -13.59 10.91
CA CYS A 61 -2.47 -14.65 11.80
C CYS A 61 -2.70 -14.06 13.20
N LEU A 62 -3.48 -12.99 13.28
CA LEU A 62 -3.95 -12.53 14.58
C LEU A 62 -4.98 -13.52 15.12
N ASN A 63 -4.83 -13.91 16.38
CA ASN A 63 -5.86 -14.67 17.06
C ASN A 63 -7.05 -13.74 17.36
N ASP A 64 -8.20 -14.06 16.77
CA ASP A 64 -9.47 -13.37 17.04
C ASP A 64 -9.95 -13.56 18.51
N ASP A 65 -9.37 -14.54 19.23
CA ASP A 65 -9.78 -14.95 20.57
C ASP A 65 -9.09 -14.19 21.73
N ALA A 66 -8.15 -13.29 21.43
CA ALA A 66 -7.39 -12.57 22.46
C ALA A 66 -8.18 -11.36 23.01
N GLY A 67 -9.13 -11.61 23.93
CA GLY A 67 -9.63 -10.61 24.90
C GLY A 67 -10.17 -9.31 24.28
N THR A 68 -11.43 -9.35 23.86
CA THR A 68 -12.16 -8.35 23.07
C THR A 68 -12.42 -7.01 23.78
N GLU A 69 -11.39 -6.22 24.06
CA GLU A 69 -11.57 -4.79 24.39
C GLU A 69 -11.37 -3.87 23.17
N ASN A 70 -10.65 -4.33 22.15
CA ASN A 70 -10.37 -3.54 20.95
C ASN A 70 -11.29 -3.91 19.80
N GLU A 71 -11.80 -2.90 19.09
CA GLU A 71 -12.68 -3.04 17.94
C GLU A 71 -11.84 -3.05 16.64
N HIS A 72 -12.04 -4.05 15.77
CA HIS A 72 -11.43 -4.02 14.44
C HIS A 72 -11.99 -2.86 13.62
N MET A 73 -11.10 -2.02 13.09
CA MET A 73 -11.50 -0.90 12.26
C MET A 73 -12.01 -1.42 10.91
N THR A 74 -13.18 -0.93 10.48
CA THR A 74 -13.66 -1.15 9.12
C THR A 74 -13.02 -0.16 8.16
N PHE A 75 -12.96 -0.56 6.89
CA PHE A 75 -12.41 0.27 5.82
C PHE A 75 -13.52 0.86 4.96
N VAL A 76 -13.34 2.12 4.56
CA VAL A 76 -14.14 2.77 3.52
C VAL A 76 -13.39 2.61 2.20
N ASP A 77 -14.04 2.09 1.17
CA ASP A 77 -13.40 2.03 -0.14
C ASP A 77 -13.26 3.44 -0.71
N VAL A 78 -12.16 3.70 -1.40
CA VAL A 78 -11.90 4.99 -2.03
C VAL A 78 -12.98 5.43 -3.02
N ASP A 79 -13.71 4.48 -3.63
CA ASP A 79 -14.81 4.77 -4.54
C ASP A 79 -16.10 5.21 -3.81
N GLU A 80 -16.14 5.05 -2.48
CA GLU A 80 -17.23 5.48 -1.59
C GLU A 80 -16.98 6.84 -0.94
N LEU A 81 -15.89 7.52 -1.32
CA LEU A 81 -15.56 8.82 -0.76
C LEU A 81 -16.62 9.88 -1.10
N PRO A 82 -16.95 10.77 -0.15
CA PRO A 82 -17.88 11.85 -0.39
C PRO A 82 -17.34 12.82 -1.45
N GLU A 83 -18.26 13.49 -2.13
CA GLU A 83 -17.91 14.49 -3.14
C GLU A 83 -16.92 15.53 -2.57
N GLY A 84 -15.89 15.84 -3.34
CA GLY A 84 -14.85 16.79 -2.95
C GLY A 84 -13.74 16.23 -2.06
N VAL A 85 -13.79 14.94 -1.71
CA VAL A 85 -12.67 14.20 -1.12
C VAL A 85 -12.09 13.25 -2.16
N VAL A 86 -10.79 13.35 -2.42
CA VAL A 86 -10.06 12.49 -3.36
C VAL A 86 -8.82 11.96 -2.65
N PHE A 87 -8.55 10.67 -2.83
CA PHE A 87 -7.34 10.00 -2.37
C PHE A 87 -6.82 9.11 -3.50
N ASP A 88 -5.64 9.41 -4.03
CA ASP A 88 -5.08 8.66 -5.16
C ASP A 88 -3.56 8.56 -5.08
N TYR A 89 -2.98 7.71 -5.93
CA TYR A 89 -1.56 7.53 -6.06
C TYR A 89 -1.14 7.41 -7.52
N HIS A 90 0.16 7.55 -7.76
CA HIS A 90 0.83 6.98 -8.91
C HIS A 90 2.17 6.38 -8.46
N ILE A 91 2.75 5.53 -9.30
CA ILE A 91 4.07 4.96 -9.06
C ILE A 91 5.07 5.68 -9.97
N ASP A 92 6.15 6.17 -9.38
CA ASP A 92 7.22 6.87 -10.08
C ASP A 92 8.56 6.16 -9.90
N GLY A 93 9.46 6.30 -10.86
CA GLY A 93 10.74 5.59 -10.90
C GLY A 93 10.70 4.27 -11.68
N GLY A 94 11.83 3.57 -11.69
CA GLY A 94 12.06 2.46 -12.60
C GLY A 94 12.71 1.26 -11.94
N PHE A 95 13.64 0.63 -12.66
CA PHE A 95 14.25 -0.63 -12.26
C PHE A 95 15.07 -0.55 -10.97
N ASN A 96 15.86 0.51 -10.81
CA ASN A 96 16.79 0.64 -9.71
C ASN A 96 16.10 1.00 -8.39
N ASN A 97 15.02 1.77 -8.47
CA ASN A 97 14.20 2.21 -7.36
C ASN A 97 12.93 2.81 -7.94
N ASN A 98 11.84 2.71 -7.19
CA ASN A 98 10.61 3.43 -7.45
C ASN A 98 10.01 3.93 -6.14
N ALA A 99 8.99 4.75 -6.26
CA ALA A 99 8.27 5.32 -5.15
C ALA A 99 6.77 5.31 -5.43
N VAL A 100 5.98 5.21 -4.37
CA VAL A 100 4.54 5.48 -4.42
C VAL A 100 4.34 6.94 -4.06
N ILE A 101 3.77 7.70 -4.98
CA ILE A 101 3.45 9.12 -4.82
C ILE A 101 1.96 9.22 -4.51
N VAL A 102 1.64 9.47 -3.24
CA VAL A 102 0.28 9.60 -2.74
C VAL A 102 -0.16 11.06 -2.78
N THR A 103 -1.35 11.29 -3.30
CA THR A 103 -1.98 12.60 -3.44
C THR A 103 -3.38 12.57 -2.84
N TRP A 104 -3.85 13.72 -2.38
CA TRP A 104 -5.23 13.85 -1.90
C TRP A 104 -5.75 15.26 -2.17
N LYS A 105 -7.07 15.40 -2.22
CA LYS A 105 -7.77 16.68 -2.26
C LYS A 105 -8.91 16.63 -1.25
N ILE A 106 -9.03 17.67 -0.44
CA ILE A 106 -10.13 17.85 0.51
C ILE A 106 -10.70 19.24 0.25
N GLN A 107 -11.92 19.33 -0.26
CA GLN A 107 -12.58 20.60 -0.54
C GLN A 107 -13.11 21.28 0.74
N ASP A 108 -13.62 20.49 1.69
CA ASP A 108 -14.09 20.98 2.99
C ASP A 108 -13.13 20.53 4.12
N PRO A 109 -12.07 21.31 4.40
CA PRO A 109 -11.11 20.98 5.46
C PRO A 109 -11.66 21.21 6.87
N SER A 110 -12.85 21.80 7.02
CA SER A 110 -13.52 21.95 8.32
C SER A 110 -14.19 20.64 8.75
N ARG A 111 -14.61 19.83 7.78
CA ARG A 111 -15.27 18.54 8.00
C ARG A 111 -14.30 17.36 7.89
N TYR A 112 -13.35 17.44 6.97
CA TYR A 112 -12.46 16.32 6.67
C TYR A 112 -10.99 16.70 6.84
N ARG A 113 -10.21 15.80 7.45
CA ARG A 113 -8.77 16.00 7.59
C ARG A 113 -8.01 14.68 7.59
N ILE A 114 -7.09 14.54 6.64
CA ILE A 114 -6.20 13.39 6.58
C ILE A 114 -5.12 13.50 7.67
N ARG A 115 -4.87 12.40 8.40
CA ARG A 115 -3.99 12.37 9.57
C ARG A 115 -2.69 11.61 9.33
N TRP A 116 -2.79 10.49 8.64
CA TRP A 116 -1.65 9.66 8.28
C TRP A 116 -2.01 8.82 7.05
N VAL A 117 -0.97 8.34 6.38
CA VAL A 117 -1.09 7.34 5.31
C VAL A 117 -0.15 6.19 5.64
N ALA A 118 -0.65 4.97 5.52
CA ALA A 118 0.12 3.75 5.58
C ALA A 118 0.16 3.08 4.21
N LEU A 119 1.30 2.49 3.87
CA LEU A 119 1.50 1.68 2.68
C LEU A 119 1.90 0.27 3.10
N LYS A 120 1.09 -0.72 2.75
CA LYS A 120 1.44 -2.15 2.79
C LYS A 120 2.22 -2.51 1.53
N THR A 121 3.25 -3.33 1.69
CA THR A 121 4.20 -3.72 0.64
C THR A 121 4.46 -5.24 0.68
N PHE A 122 5.40 -5.76 -0.11
CA PHE A 122 5.76 -7.18 -0.05
C PHE A 122 6.53 -7.53 1.22
N THR A 123 7.33 -6.59 1.71
CA THR A 123 8.25 -6.84 2.84
C THR A 123 7.76 -6.31 4.17
N GLY A 124 6.68 -5.54 4.19
CA GLY A 124 6.11 -4.99 5.42
C GLY A 124 5.23 -3.78 5.16
N MET A 125 5.34 -2.77 6.01
CA MET A 125 4.57 -1.54 5.91
C MET A 125 5.41 -0.30 6.17
N GLN A 126 5.00 0.83 5.62
CA GLN A 126 5.50 2.16 5.94
C GLN A 126 4.33 3.04 6.39
N LEU A 127 4.52 3.89 7.40
CA LEU A 127 3.53 4.87 7.84
C LEU A 127 4.13 6.27 7.85
N LYS A 128 3.37 7.26 7.36
CA LYS A 128 3.75 8.67 7.38
C LYS A 128 2.62 9.52 7.94
N TYR A 129 2.96 10.33 8.93
CA TYR A 129 2.05 11.32 9.49
C TYR A 129 1.93 12.55 8.60
N ILE A 130 0.75 13.16 8.60
CA ILE A 130 0.50 14.45 7.95
C ILE A 130 0.51 15.52 9.03
N MET A 131 1.62 16.23 9.10
CA MET A 131 1.79 17.33 10.04
C MET A 131 0.96 18.55 9.60
N PRO A 132 0.61 19.48 10.52
CA PRO A 132 -0.04 20.72 10.14
C PRO A 132 0.73 21.44 9.01
N LYS A 133 0.00 21.97 8.02
CA LYS A 133 0.54 22.62 6.81
C LYS A 133 1.28 21.68 5.84
N LYS A 134 1.30 20.37 6.07
CA LYS A 134 1.77 19.41 5.06
C LYS A 134 0.70 19.23 3.98
N PHE A 135 1.03 19.66 2.78
CA PHE A 135 0.22 19.45 1.57
C PHE A 135 0.72 18.22 0.80
N PRO A 136 -0.13 17.61 -0.05
CA PRO A 136 0.30 16.54 -0.94
C PRO A 136 1.46 16.99 -1.84
N PRO A 137 2.33 16.07 -2.29
CA PRO A 137 2.22 14.62 -2.11
C PRO A 137 2.89 14.10 -0.81
N LEU A 138 2.56 12.85 -0.46
CA LEU A 138 3.39 11.98 0.36
C LEU A 138 4.12 10.97 -0.53
N VAL A 139 5.41 10.77 -0.28
CA VAL A 139 6.26 9.88 -1.10
C VAL A 139 6.69 8.71 -0.24
N PHE A 140 6.41 7.48 -0.66
CA PHE A 140 6.94 6.26 -0.05
C PHE A 140 8.03 5.69 -0.95
N ALA A 141 9.28 5.68 -0.47
CA ALA A 141 10.38 5.13 -1.24
C ALA A 141 10.35 3.59 -1.17
N LEU A 142 10.58 2.94 -2.31
CA LEU A 142 10.65 1.49 -2.42
C LEU A 142 12.06 1.08 -2.85
N ALA A 143 12.54 -0.01 -2.27
CA ALA A 143 13.83 -0.61 -2.58
C ALA A 143 13.70 -2.13 -2.58
N ALA A 144 14.70 -2.81 -3.14
CA ALA A 144 14.80 -4.26 -3.19
C ALA A 144 13.50 -4.91 -3.69
N GLU A 145 12.97 -5.92 -3.01
CA GLU A 145 11.73 -6.64 -3.35
C GLU A 145 10.56 -5.67 -3.55
N ASP A 146 10.41 -4.65 -2.71
CA ASP A 146 9.34 -3.66 -2.84
C ASP A 146 9.50 -2.77 -4.07
N ALA A 147 10.72 -2.59 -4.58
CA ALA A 147 10.98 -1.90 -5.84
C ALA A 147 10.76 -2.77 -7.09
N PHE A 148 10.24 -3.99 -6.96
CA PHE A 148 10.04 -4.87 -8.12
C PHE A 148 9.19 -4.22 -9.23
N ALA A 149 9.70 -4.24 -10.47
CA ALA A 149 9.04 -3.70 -11.66
C ALA A 149 9.52 -4.38 -12.94
N TYR A 150 8.59 -4.64 -13.86
CA TYR A 150 8.87 -5.22 -15.19
C TYR A 150 9.28 -4.19 -16.25
N CYS A 151 9.08 -2.89 -15.98
CA CYS A 151 9.46 -1.82 -16.89
C CYS A 151 10.04 -0.63 -16.12
N ASN A 152 10.63 0.32 -16.85
CA ASN A 152 11.16 1.59 -16.35
C ASN A 152 10.35 2.79 -16.85
N LYS A 153 9.05 2.61 -17.10
CA LYS A 153 8.16 3.70 -17.50
C LYS A 153 7.92 4.63 -16.33
N ILE A 154 8.06 5.93 -16.57
CA ILE A 154 8.01 7.00 -15.57
C ILE A 154 7.03 8.05 -16.08
N PRO A 155 5.85 8.22 -15.44
CA PRO A 155 5.31 7.39 -14.37
C PRO A 155 4.94 5.99 -14.87
N CYS A 156 4.70 5.06 -13.94
CA CYS A 156 4.15 3.75 -14.24
C CYS A 156 2.80 3.89 -14.96
N GLU A 157 2.60 3.13 -16.04
CA GLU A 157 1.37 3.13 -16.83
C GLU A 157 0.24 2.27 -16.24
N GLU A 158 0.46 1.62 -15.09
CA GLU A 158 -0.52 0.71 -14.46
C GLU A 158 -0.99 -0.38 -15.43
N CYS A 159 -0.02 -1.05 -16.06
CA CYS A 159 -0.26 -2.11 -17.03
C CYS A 159 -0.71 -3.44 -16.38
N ALA A 160 -1.13 -4.39 -17.21
CA ALA A 160 -1.63 -5.71 -16.79
C ALA A 160 -0.65 -6.53 -15.92
N PHE A 161 0.65 -6.24 -15.96
CA PHE A 161 1.64 -6.90 -15.11
C PHE A 161 1.45 -6.61 -13.61
N ARG A 162 0.83 -5.47 -13.25
CA ARG A 162 0.51 -5.06 -11.87
C ARG A 162 1.67 -5.28 -10.90
N CYS A 163 2.80 -4.63 -11.13
CA CYS A 163 4.05 -4.94 -10.41
C CYS A 163 3.93 -4.82 -8.89
N LYS A 164 2.97 -4.02 -8.39
CA LYS A 164 2.68 -3.81 -6.97
C LYS A 164 1.42 -4.54 -6.50
N SER A 165 1.06 -5.64 -7.17
CA SER A 165 -0.14 -6.40 -6.83
C SER A 165 -0.08 -6.91 -5.39
N GLY A 166 -1.10 -6.56 -4.59
CA GLY A 166 -1.16 -6.83 -3.14
C GLY A 166 -0.62 -5.70 -2.26
N PHE A 167 -0.12 -4.60 -2.85
CA PHE A 167 0.12 -3.36 -2.11
C PHE A 167 -1.22 -2.68 -1.85
N GLU A 168 -1.35 -2.10 -0.67
CA GLU A 168 -2.56 -1.41 -0.24
C GLU A 168 -2.17 -0.09 0.44
N LEU A 169 -2.91 0.97 0.12
CA LEU A 169 -2.82 2.25 0.82
C LEU A 169 -3.97 2.38 1.80
N TYR A 170 -3.66 2.85 3.00
CA TYR A 170 -4.64 3.16 4.03
C TYR A 170 -4.45 4.60 4.47
N ALA A 171 -5.53 5.36 4.60
CA ALA A 171 -5.47 6.73 5.09
C ALA A 171 -6.56 6.98 6.13
N LEU A 172 -6.17 7.42 7.33
CA LEU A 172 -7.15 7.95 8.27
C LEU A 172 -7.55 9.35 7.83
N ILE A 173 -8.81 9.50 7.42
CA ILE A 173 -9.46 10.78 7.15
C ILE A 173 -10.50 11.02 8.24
N GLU A 174 -10.25 11.98 9.11
CA GLU A 174 -11.23 12.41 10.12
C GLU A 174 -12.54 12.81 9.44
N GLY A 175 -13.66 12.42 10.03
CA GLY A 175 -15.00 12.60 9.44
C GLY A 175 -15.40 11.50 8.44
N ILE A 176 -14.50 10.56 8.11
CA ILE A 176 -14.78 9.40 7.24
C ILE A 176 -14.41 8.09 7.93
N GLY A 177 -13.15 7.92 8.33
CA GLY A 177 -12.60 6.66 8.83
C GLY A 177 -11.28 6.30 8.16
N ILE A 178 -10.91 5.02 8.18
CA ILE A 178 -9.74 4.52 7.43
C ILE A 178 -10.18 4.21 6.01
N VAL A 179 -9.68 4.98 5.06
CA VAL A 179 -9.93 4.80 3.63
C VAL A 179 -8.90 3.82 3.07
N LYS A 180 -9.35 2.77 2.38
CA LYS A 180 -8.51 1.79 1.70
C LYS A 180 -8.47 2.07 0.21
N ARG A 181 -7.28 1.93 -0.39
CA ARG A 181 -7.08 2.01 -1.84
C ARG A 181 -6.11 0.93 -2.31
N SER A 182 -6.62 0.00 -3.11
CA SER A 182 -5.79 -1.04 -3.72
C SER A 182 -4.88 -0.49 -4.80
N MET A 183 -3.67 -1.04 -4.87
CA MET A 183 -2.68 -0.69 -5.89
C MET A 183 -2.71 -1.62 -7.12
N ASP A 184 -3.78 -2.40 -7.26
CA ASP A 184 -3.94 -3.40 -8.32
C ASP A 184 -4.64 -2.84 -9.57
N ARG A 185 -4.88 -1.52 -9.62
CA ARG A 185 -5.52 -0.80 -10.73
C ARG A 185 -4.81 -1.10 -12.05
N ILE A 186 -5.61 -1.29 -13.10
CA ILE A 186 -5.14 -1.35 -14.49
C ILE A 186 -5.70 -0.14 -15.23
N SER A 187 -4.83 0.66 -15.85
CA SER A 187 -5.27 1.80 -16.66
C SER A 187 -5.91 1.32 -17.96
N MET A 188 -7.19 1.64 -18.16
CA MET A 188 -7.94 1.28 -19.37
C MET A 188 -7.43 1.98 -20.63
N LEU A 189 -6.70 3.10 -20.50
CA LEU A 189 -6.05 3.81 -21.61
C LEU A 189 -5.02 2.96 -22.38
N ASN A 190 -4.61 1.82 -21.80
CA ASN A 190 -3.66 0.89 -22.40
C ASN A 190 -4.29 -0.43 -22.88
N LEU A 191 -5.60 -0.67 -22.64
CA LEU A 191 -6.28 -1.86 -23.18
C LEU A 191 -6.44 -1.78 -24.70
N ASP A 192 -6.65 -0.56 -25.25
CA ASP A 192 -6.74 -0.33 -26.69
C ASP A 192 -5.40 -0.51 -27.43
N LYS A 193 -4.28 -0.53 -26.69
CA LYS A 193 -2.94 -0.80 -27.23
C LYS A 193 -2.57 -2.30 -27.22
N ILE A 194 -3.46 -3.17 -26.73
CA ILE A 194 -3.30 -4.63 -26.66
C ILE A 194 -4.10 -5.31 -27.80
N LYS A 195 -4.35 -4.60 -28.90
CA LYS A 195 -4.86 -5.19 -30.15
C LYS A 195 -3.72 -5.50 -31.11
#